data_AF-A0A7Z0Q2D5-F1
#
_entry.id   AF-A0A7Z0Q2D5-F1
#
_cell.length_a   1.000
_cell.length_b   1.000
_cell.length_c   1.000
_cell.angle_alpha   90.00
_cell.angle_beta   90.00
_cell.angle_gamma   90.00
#
_symmetry.space_group_name_H-M   'P 1'
#
loop_
_entity.id
_entity.type
_entity.pdbx_description
1 polymer ?
#
loop_
_entity_poly.entity_id
_entity_poly.type
_entity_poly.pdbx_seq_one_letter_code
_entity_poly.pdbx_strand_id
1 'polypeptide(L)'
;NTLEATLADPPLRKAARRKPEKALAKALRKESGRLARRVERALALESGPERDTALHEARKKAKRTRYAAEAARSALGKKARRLADDAKSLQRPLGEHQDSVMARQALRSLAQDAGKAGESQFTWGVLYGREEKAAALTEAALPARWADIGPRLRPKG
;
A
#
# COMPACT_ATOMS: atom_id res chain seq x y z
N ASN A 1 -22.56 23.12 -8.25
CA ASN A 1 -22.09 22.41 -7.02
C ASN A 1 -20.65 22.85 -6.69
N THR A 2 -20.24 22.89 -5.41
CA THR A 2 -18.88 23.28 -4.95
C THR A 2 -17.76 22.50 -5.64
N LEU A 3 -18.03 21.26 -6.08
CA LEU A 3 -17.10 20.46 -6.87
C LEU A 3 -16.83 21.06 -8.27
N GLU A 4 -17.86 21.56 -8.96
CA GLU A 4 -17.73 22.18 -10.30
C GLU A 4 -16.97 23.51 -10.23
N ALA A 5 -17.25 24.32 -9.21
CA ALA A 5 -16.51 25.57 -8.97
C ALA A 5 -15.02 25.30 -8.70
N THR A 6 -14.69 24.23 -7.97
CA THR A 6 -13.31 23.82 -7.68
C THR A 6 -12.59 23.27 -8.92
N LEU A 7 -13.31 22.65 -9.86
CA LEU A 7 -12.74 22.23 -11.14
C LEU A 7 -12.44 23.43 -12.05
N ALA A 8 -13.30 24.44 -12.03
CA ALA A 8 -13.17 25.64 -12.86
C ALA A 8 -12.06 26.58 -12.38
N ASP A 9 -11.97 26.85 -11.07
CA ASP A 9 -10.90 27.66 -10.47
C ASP A 9 -10.32 26.96 -9.22
N PRO A 10 -9.44 25.96 -9.40
CA PRO A 10 -8.85 25.27 -8.28
C PRO A 10 -7.99 26.24 -7.47
N PRO A 11 -8.08 26.27 -6.12
CA PRO A 11 -7.23 27.11 -5.29
C PRO A 11 -5.79 26.58 -5.29
N LEU A 12 -5.06 26.92 -6.35
CA LEU A 12 -3.72 26.42 -6.62
C LEU A 12 -2.69 27.07 -5.69
N ARG A 13 -1.84 26.24 -5.08
CA ARG A 13 -0.70 26.73 -4.29
C ARG A 13 0.34 27.39 -5.18
N LYS A 14 1.17 28.28 -4.63
CA LYS A 14 2.27 28.98 -5.35
C LYS A 14 3.14 28.07 -6.24
N ALA A 15 3.35 26.81 -5.85
CA ALA A 15 4.11 25.83 -6.61
C ALA A 15 3.50 25.44 -7.97
N ALA A 16 2.19 25.65 -8.16
CA ALA A 16 1.50 25.40 -9.42
C ALA A 16 1.89 26.42 -10.52
N ARG A 17 2.47 27.56 -10.16
CA ARG A 17 3.01 28.56 -11.09
C ARG A 17 4.37 28.18 -11.69
N ARG A 18 4.96 27.07 -11.25
CA ARG A 18 6.25 26.56 -11.77
C ARG A 18 6.02 25.69 -13.00
N LYS A 19 7.08 25.48 -13.79
CA LYS A 19 7.09 24.47 -14.87
C LYS A 19 6.57 23.12 -14.33
N PRO A 20 5.42 22.62 -14.84
CA PRO A 20 4.72 21.45 -14.28
C PRO A 20 5.63 20.23 -14.11
N GLU A 21 6.55 20.03 -15.04
CA GLU A 21 7.48 18.91 -15.06
C GLU A 21 8.40 18.94 -13.84
N LYS A 22 8.99 20.09 -13.51
CA LYS A 22 9.90 20.23 -12.36
C LYS A 22 9.14 20.06 -11.04
N ALA A 23 7.94 20.64 -10.94
CA ALA A 23 7.11 20.56 -9.74
C ALA A 23 6.61 19.13 -9.48
N LEU A 24 6.06 18.47 -10.50
CA LEU A 24 5.56 17.09 -10.43
C LEU A 24 6.70 16.09 -10.20
N ALA A 25 7.84 16.24 -10.88
CA ALA A 25 8.99 15.36 -10.67
C ALA A 25 9.49 15.42 -9.22
N LYS A 26 9.57 16.62 -8.63
CA LYS A 26 9.95 16.80 -7.21
C LYS A 26 8.91 16.17 -6.28
N ALA A 27 7.62 16.34 -6.57
CA ALA A 27 6.55 15.74 -5.77
C ALA A 27 6.60 14.20 -5.82
N LEU A 28 6.72 13.60 -7.00
CA LEU A 28 6.83 12.15 -7.17
C LEU A 28 8.07 11.55 -6.52
N ARG A 29 9.21 12.26 -6.55
CA ARG A 29 10.42 11.85 -5.83
C ARG A 29 10.18 11.81 -4.31
N LYS A 30 9.49 12.81 -3.76
CA LYS A 30 9.13 12.82 -2.34
C LYS A 30 8.17 11.69 -1.99
N GLU A 31 7.20 11.42 -2.85
CA GLU A 31 6.18 10.37 -2.66
C GLU A 31 6.78 8.96 -2.74
N SER A 32 7.64 8.69 -3.71
CA SER A 32 8.39 7.43 -3.84
C SER A 32 9.33 7.20 -2.67
N GLY A 33 10.09 8.19 -2.23
CA GLY A 33 10.93 8.06 -1.02
C GLY A 33 10.13 7.81 0.26
N ARG A 34 8.92 8.39 0.39
CA ARG A 34 8.02 8.10 1.52
C ARG A 34 7.38 6.71 1.46
N LEU A 35 7.22 6.15 0.26
CA LEU A 35 6.80 4.76 0.06
C LEU A 35 7.93 3.82 0.45
N ALA A 36 9.14 4.05 -0.05
CA ALA A 36 10.31 3.23 0.26
C ALA A 36 10.54 3.10 1.77
N ARG A 37 10.55 4.23 2.51
CA ARG A 37 10.69 4.21 3.96
C ARG A 37 9.60 3.42 4.70
N ARG A 38 8.37 3.37 4.17
CA ARG A 38 7.28 2.60 4.80
C ARG A 38 7.47 1.10 4.56
N VAL A 39 7.85 0.72 3.36
CA VAL A 39 8.14 -0.69 3.05
C VAL A 39 9.34 -1.15 3.87
N GLU A 40 10.42 -0.37 3.91
CA GLU A 40 11.63 -0.68 4.69
C GLU A 40 11.33 -0.79 6.19
N ARG A 41 10.52 0.14 6.74
CA ARG A 41 10.05 0.02 8.13
C ARG A 41 9.27 -1.27 8.37
N ALA A 42 8.34 -1.61 7.48
CA ALA A 42 7.56 -2.84 7.62
C ALA A 42 8.42 -4.11 7.49
N LEU A 43 9.46 -4.07 6.65
CA LEU A 43 10.40 -5.18 6.49
C LEU A 43 11.32 -5.37 7.70
N ALA A 44 11.59 -4.30 8.46
CA ALA A 44 12.43 -4.32 9.66
C ALA A 44 11.69 -4.78 10.94
N LEU A 45 10.35 -4.90 10.89
CA LEU A 45 9.55 -5.40 12.01
C LEU A 45 9.45 -6.93 11.96
N GLU A 46 9.39 -7.54 13.14
CA GLU A 46 9.03 -8.96 13.29
C GLU A 46 7.56 -9.20 12.87
N SER A 47 7.26 -10.41 12.42
CA SER A 47 5.88 -10.79 12.08
C SER A 47 4.94 -10.59 13.28
N GLY A 48 3.77 -9.98 13.03
CA GLY A 48 2.81 -9.67 14.07
C GLY A 48 2.05 -8.36 13.84
N PRO A 49 1.21 -7.94 14.80
CA PRO A 49 0.26 -6.83 14.60
C PRO A 49 0.90 -5.48 14.20
N GLU A 50 2.10 -5.19 14.68
CA GLU A 50 2.82 -3.99 14.31
C GLU A 50 3.26 -4.01 12.84
N ARG A 51 3.75 -5.17 12.38
CA ARG A 51 4.11 -5.39 10.98
C ARG A 51 2.89 -5.39 10.08
N ASP A 52 1.78 -6.02 10.49
CA ASP A 52 0.49 -5.98 9.79
C ASP A 52 0.06 -4.52 9.55
N THR A 53 0.13 -3.70 10.60
CA THR A 53 -0.19 -2.26 10.54
C THR A 53 0.76 -1.49 9.62
N ALA A 54 2.06 -1.77 9.69
CA ALA A 54 3.06 -1.12 8.85
C ALA A 54 2.88 -1.49 7.37
N LEU A 55 2.58 -2.76 7.05
CA LEU A 55 2.30 -3.27 5.71
C LEU A 55 1.01 -2.65 5.16
N HIS A 56 -0.02 -2.50 5.99
CA HIS A 56 -1.25 -1.80 5.62
C HIS A 56 -0.98 -0.33 5.23
N GLU A 57 -0.18 0.38 6.01
CA GLU A 57 0.20 1.76 5.70
C GLU A 57 1.09 1.88 4.45
N ALA A 58 1.98 0.92 4.24
CA ALA A 58 2.77 0.80 3.01
C ALA A 58 1.83 0.60 1.79
N ARG A 59 0.81 -0.24 1.91
CA ARG A 59 -0.21 -0.47 0.86
C ARG A 59 -0.98 0.80 0.50
N LYS A 60 -1.50 1.53 1.51
CA LYS A 60 -2.17 2.82 1.29
C LYS A 60 -1.24 3.79 0.57
N LYS A 61 0.04 3.82 0.96
CA LYS A 61 1.04 4.68 0.32
C LYS A 61 1.33 4.26 -1.12
N ALA A 62 1.46 2.97 -1.40
CA ALA A 62 1.66 2.46 -2.76
C ALA A 62 0.51 2.87 -3.68
N LYS A 63 -0.75 2.74 -3.23
CA LYS A 63 -1.94 3.19 -3.97
C LYS A 63 -1.89 4.70 -4.27
N ARG A 64 -1.57 5.53 -3.28
CA ARG A 64 -1.42 6.99 -3.47
C ARG A 64 -0.30 7.35 -4.43
N THR A 65 0.87 6.69 -4.30
CA THR A 65 2.02 6.91 -5.19
C THR A 65 1.68 6.54 -6.63
N ARG A 66 0.97 5.41 -6.84
CA ARG A 66 0.49 4.99 -8.17
C ARG A 66 -0.40 6.06 -8.79
N TYR A 67 -1.43 6.53 -8.08
CA TYR A 67 -2.34 7.54 -8.61
C TYR A 67 -1.68 8.89 -8.88
N ALA A 68 -0.78 9.33 -7.99
CA ALA A 68 -0.01 10.54 -8.22
C ALA A 68 0.86 10.42 -9.48
N ALA A 69 1.49 9.25 -9.69
CA ALA A 69 2.27 8.98 -10.88
C ALA A 69 1.41 8.88 -12.14
N GLU A 70 0.23 8.24 -12.08
CA GLU A 70 -0.75 8.21 -13.18
C GLU A 70 -1.21 9.60 -13.59
N ALA A 71 -1.54 10.47 -12.62
CA ALA A 71 -1.94 11.86 -12.87
C ALA A 71 -0.82 12.70 -13.51
N ALA A 72 0.46 12.37 -13.27
CA ALA A 72 1.60 13.09 -13.81
C ALA A 72 2.10 12.54 -15.17
N ARG A 73 1.41 11.54 -15.76
CA ARG A 73 1.85 10.89 -17.01
C ARG A 73 1.96 11.86 -18.18
N SER A 74 1.03 12.80 -18.33
CA SER A 74 1.05 13.79 -19.42
C SER A 74 2.28 14.69 -19.37
N ALA A 75 2.73 15.08 -18.18
CA ALA A 75 3.88 15.96 -18.00
C ALA A 75 5.23 15.23 -17.94
N LEU A 76 5.26 13.98 -17.47
CA LEU A 76 6.52 13.26 -17.16
C LEU A 76 6.73 11.97 -17.98
N GLY A 77 5.76 11.60 -18.80
CA GLY A 77 5.81 10.48 -19.73
C GLY A 77 6.26 9.16 -19.09
N LYS A 78 7.26 8.52 -19.73
CA LYS A 78 7.76 7.18 -19.36
C LYS A 78 8.21 7.08 -17.90
N LYS A 79 8.76 8.14 -17.30
CA LYS A 79 9.23 8.14 -15.91
C LYS A 79 8.07 7.96 -14.92
N ALA A 80 6.97 8.69 -15.13
CA ALA A 80 5.77 8.57 -14.33
C ALA A 80 5.09 7.21 -14.52
N ARG A 81 5.03 6.71 -15.77
CA ARG A 81 4.52 5.36 -16.05
C ARG A 81 5.28 4.28 -15.27
N ARG A 82 6.61 4.29 -15.32
CA ARG A 82 7.45 3.30 -14.60
C ARG A 82 7.21 3.33 -13.10
N LEU A 83 7.13 4.52 -12.49
CA LEU A 83 6.82 4.64 -11.07
C LEU A 83 5.43 4.08 -10.72
N ALA A 84 4.42 4.33 -11.56
CA ALA A 84 3.09 3.78 -11.37
C ALA A 84 3.11 2.24 -11.44
N ASP A 85 3.85 1.67 -12.39
CA ASP A 85 3.97 0.22 -12.58
C ASP A 85 4.72 -0.43 -11.40
N ASP A 86 5.84 0.15 -10.95
CA ASP A 86 6.59 -0.32 -9.77
C ASP A 86 5.70 -0.26 -8.51
N ALA A 87 5.00 0.86 -8.26
CA ALA A 87 4.09 1.00 -7.12
C ALA A 87 2.87 0.07 -7.21
N LYS A 88 2.35 -0.18 -8.41
CA LYS A 88 1.26 -1.13 -8.66
C LYS A 88 1.68 -2.55 -8.27
N SER A 89 2.93 -2.91 -8.55
CA SER A 89 3.42 -4.26 -8.29
C SER A 89 3.53 -4.64 -6.81
N LEU A 90 3.50 -3.66 -5.90
CA LEU A 90 3.38 -3.88 -4.46
C LEU A 90 1.94 -4.17 -4.02
N GLN A 91 0.93 -3.83 -4.84
CA GLN A 91 -0.47 -3.86 -4.41
C GLN A 91 -0.99 -5.27 -4.19
N ARG A 92 -0.61 -6.24 -5.03
CA ARG A 92 -1.07 -7.63 -4.92
C ARG A 92 -0.57 -8.29 -3.62
N PRO A 93 0.74 -8.42 -3.36
CA PRO A 93 1.21 -9.05 -2.12
C PRO A 93 0.73 -8.29 -0.88
N LEU A 94 0.82 -6.96 -0.86
CA LEU A 94 0.31 -6.21 0.30
C LEU A 94 -1.22 -6.33 0.48
N GLY A 95 -1.94 -6.58 -0.62
CA GLY A 95 -3.38 -6.84 -0.60
C GLY A 95 -3.72 -8.19 -0.01
N GLU A 96 -3.10 -9.26 -0.53
CA GLU A 96 -3.27 -10.63 -0.04
C GLU A 96 -2.98 -10.75 1.47
N HIS A 97 -1.89 -10.13 1.94
CA HIS A 97 -1.59 -10.07 3.37
C HIS A 97 -2.69 -9.32 4.16
N GLN A 98 -3.15 -8.16 3.69
CA GLN A 98 -4.21 -7.41 4.38
C GLN A 98 -5.53 -8.17 4.42
N ASP A 99 -5.91 -8.81 3.32
CA ASP A 99 -7.15 -9.56 3.21
C ASP A 99 -7.13 -10.72 4.23
N SER A 100 -5.98 -11.37 4.38
CA SER A 100 -5.77 -12.39 5.40
C SER A 100 -5.85 -11.87 6.84
N VAL A 101 -5.26 -10.70 7.13
CA VAL A 101 -5.41 -10.04 8.45
C VAL A 101 -6.88 -9.73 8.75
N MET A 102 -7.63 -9.20 7.78
CA MET A 102 -9.05 -8.91 7.93
C MET A 102 -9.89 -10.18 8.10
N ALA A 103 -9.58 -11.24 7.33
CA ALA A 103 -10.24 -12.53 7.44
C ALA A 103 -10.06 -13.12 8.85
N ARG A 104 -8.85 -13.08 9.40
CA ARG A 104 -8.57 -13.51 10.79
C ARG A 104 -9.38 -12.75 11.83
N GLN A 105 -9.56 -11.44 11.65
CA GLN A 105 -10.40 -10.65 12.54
C GLN A 105 -11.87 -11.10 12.47
N ALA A 106 -12.40 -11.29 11.26
CA ALA A 106 -13.76 -11.77 11.06
C ALA A 106 -13.97 -13.19 11.62
N LEU A 107 -13.04 -14.11 11.35
CA LEU A 107 -13.07 -15.49 11.85
C LEU A 107 -13.06 -15.55 13.38
N ARG A 108 -12.32 -14.64 14.04
CA ARG A 108 -12.32 -14.55 15.51
C ARG A 108 -13.69 -14.11 16.05
N SER A 109 -14.35 -13.14 15.41
CA SER A 109 -15.71 -12.75 15.79
C SER A 109 -16.71 -13.89 15.58
N LEU A 110 -16.64 -14.57 14.43
CA LEU A 110 -17.51 -15.73 14.14
C LEU A 110 -17.30 -16.87 15.14
N ALA A 111 -16.05 -17.16 15.51
CA ALA A 111 -15.75 -18.15 16.54
C ALA A 111 -16.38 -17.76 17.89
N GLN A 112 -16.30 -16.49 18.28
CA GLN A 112 -16.91 -16.01 19.52
C GLN A 112 -18.44 -16.18 19.52
N ASP A 113 -19.10 -15.86 18.40
CA ASP A 113 -20.55 -15.99 18.29
C ASP A 113 -21.00 -17.46 18.27
N ALA A 114 -20.29 -18.34 17.57
CA ALA A 114 -20.51 -19.79 17.61
C ALA A 114 -20.38 -20.33 19.05
N GLY A 115 -19.36 -19.89 19.79
CA GLY A 115 -19.18 -20.27 21.20
C GLY A 115 -20.34 -19.84 22.10
N LYS A 116 -20.88 -18.62 21.90
CA LYS A 116 -22.06 -18.14 22.64
C LYS A 116 -23.32 -18.95 22.30
N ALA A 117 -23.42 -19.45 21.08
CA ALA A 117 -24.51 -20.31 20.63
C ALA A 117 -24.35 -21.79 21.03
N GLY A 118 -23.24 -22.17 21.68
CA GLY A 118 -22.94 -23.56 22.02
C GLY A 118 -22.50 -24.41 20.81
N GLU A 119 -22.17 -23.78 19.69
CA GLU A 119 -21.66 -24.43 18.48
C GLU A 119 -20.15 -24.65 18.55
N SER A 120 -19.65 -25.61 17.74
CA SER A 120 -18.21 -25.90 17.68
C SER A 120 -17.40 -24.75 17.08
N GLN A 121 -16.33 -24.36 17.77
CA GLN A 121 -15.41 -23.31 17.31
C GLN A 121 -14.25 -23.84 16.44
N PHE A 122 -14.11 -25.17 16.33
CA PHE A 122 -12.95 -25.81 15.71
C PHE A 122 -12.74 -25.39 14.25
N THR A 123 -13.80 -25.37 13.45
CA THR A 123 -13.74 -25.00 12.02
C THR A 123 -13.21 -23.57 11.83
N TRP A 124 -13.64 -22.63 12.69
CA TRP A 124 -13.17 -21.25 12.65
C TRP A 124 -11.67 -21.15 12.99
N GLY A 125 -11.20 -21.94 13.95
CA GLY A 125 -9.78 -22.05 14.29
C GLY A 125 -8.92 -22.61 13.14
N VAL A 126 -9.42 -23.63 12.43
CA VAL A 126 -8.73 -24.19 11.25
C VAL A 126 -8.61 -23.14 10.14
N LEU A 127 -9.68 -22.40 9.85
CA LEU A 127 -9.66 -21.30 8.87
C LEU A 127 -8.70 -20.19 9.30
N TYR A 128 -8.68 -19.83 10.59
CA TYR A 128 -7.77 -18.83 11.13
C TYR A 128 -6.31 -19.19 10.89
N GLY A 129 -5.92 -20.43 11.19
CA GLY A 129 -4.55 -20.90 10.96
C GLY A 129 -4.15 -20.94 9.48
N ARG A 130 -5.10 -21.21 8.57
CA ARG A 130 -4.83 -21.12 7.11
C ARG A 130 -4.53 -19.69 6.68
N GLU A 131 -5.26 -18.73 7.23
CA GLU A 131 -5.01 -17.32 6.97
C GLU A 131 -3.66 -16.87 7.55
N GLU A 132 -3.30 -17.29 8.78
CA GLU A 132 -1.96 -17.00 9.31
C GLU A 132 -0.85 -17.49 8.38
N LYS A 133 -0.99 -18.70 7.84
CA LYS A 133 -0.05 -19.24 6.86
C LYS A 133 -0.02 -18.42 5.57
N ALA A 134 -1.16 -17.99 5.05
CA ALA A 134 -1.24 -17.17 3.83
C ALA A 134 -0.55 -15.80 4.02
N ALA A 135 -0.80 -15.14 5.16
CA ALA A 135 -0.14 -13.90 5.53
C ALA A 135 1.39 -14.08 5.63
N ALA A 136 1.84 -15.16 6.29
CA ALA A 136 3.27 -15.46 6.46
C ALA A 136 3.99 -15.73 5.13
N LEU A 137 3.36 -16.46 4.20
CA LEU A 137 3.92 -16.69 2.86
C LEU A 137 4.10 -15.38 2.08
N THR A 138 3.13 -14.48 2.22
CA THR A 138 3.16 -13.17 1.56
C THR A 138 4.24 -12.27 2.16
N GLU A 139 4.39 -12.28 3.48
CA GLU A 139 5.49 -11.61 4.18
C GLU A 139 6.86 -12.14 3.75
N ALA A 140 7.01 -13.47 3.64
CA ALA A 140 8.27 -14.10 3.24
C ALA A 140 8.67 -13.77 1.79
N ALA A 141 7.70 -13.58 0.89
CA ALA A 141 7.95 -13.19 -0.50
C ALA A 141 8.26 -11.70 -0.68
N LEU A 142 7.84 -10.85 0.26
CA LEU A 142 7.96 -9.40 0.13
C LEU A 142 9.41 -8.88 0.04
N PRO A 143 10.39 -9.38 0.82
CA PRO A 143 11.79 -8.99 0.68
C PRO A 143 12.36 -9.19 -0.74
N ALA A 144 12.11 -10.35 -1.35
CA ALA A 144 12.57 -10.63 -2.71
C ALA A 144 11.91 -9.68 -3.73
N ARG A 145 10.60 -9.42 -3.57
CA ARG A 145 9.90 -8.44 -4.41
C ARG A 145 10.47 -7.03 -4.22
N TRP A 146 10.79 -6.65 -2.98
CA TRP A 146 11.38 -5.36 -2.66
C TRP A 146 12.80 -5.22 -3.19
N ALA A 147 13.60 -6.28 -3.21
CA ALA A 147 14.95 -6.25 -3.80
C ALA A 147 14.92 -5.91 -5.31
N ASP A 148 13.93 -6.43 -6.05
CA ASP A 148 13.74 -6.08 -7.47
C ASP A 148 13.39 -4.59 -7.66
N ILE A 149 12.33 -4.10 -6.98
CA ILE A 149 11.76 -2.79 -7.31
C ILE A 149 12.27 -1.64 -6.43
N GLY A 150 12.75 -1.93 -5.21
CA GLY A 150 13.13 -0.97 -4.19
C GLY A 150 14.19 0.03 -4.66
N PRO A 151 15.27 -0.39 -5.35
CA PRO A 151 16.26 0.51 -5.90
C PRO A 151 15.69 1.56 -6.87
N ARG A 152 14.57 1.28 -7.54
CA ARG A 152 13.89 2.20 -8.47
C ARG A 152 12.95 3.17 -7.76
N LEU A 153 12.43 2.77 -6.61
CA LEU A 153 11.55 3.57 -5.76
C LEU A 153 12.33 4.49 -4.80
N ARG A 154 13.60 4.18 -4.54
CA ARG A 154 14.50 5.06 -3.79
C ARG A 154 14.82 6.31 -4.64
N PRO A 155 14.62 7.52 -4.10
CA PRO A 155 15.13 8.73 -4.74
C PRO A 155 16.63 8.58 -4.98
N LYS A 156 17.09 8.79 -6.21
CA LYS A 156 18.50 9.14 -6.41
C LYS A 156 18.73 10.52 -5.79
N GLY A 157 19.85 10.67 -5.06
CA GLY A 157 20.30 11.93 -4.48
C GLY A 157 20.24 13.08 -5.47
#